data_AF-A0AAN5CK65-F1
#
_entry.id   AF-A0AAN5CK65-F1
#
_cell.length_a   1.000
_cell.length_b   1.000
_cell.length_c   1.000
_cell.angle_alpha   90.00
_cell.angle_beta   90.00
_cell.angle_gamma   90.00
#
_symmetry.space_group_name_H-M   'P 1'
#
loop_
_entity.id
_entity.type
_entity.pdbx_description
1 polymer ?
#
loop_
_entity_poly.entity_id
_entity_poly.type
_entity_poly.pdbx_seq_one_letter_code
_entity_poly.pdbx_strand_id
1 'polypeptide(L)'
;GSIFSQSAMAIERYRASYNLGNYETTGRMGGHWLNVIHVAAAVLCCLVHLHMDGSNSAVAHCTMIVYFDAAFFTLLAMFMFICELATMVTLIRLLSRNCRLRDCKDAMLTLSERYQLTENIRMLKLLLPVFWTHCSLGMYGAGLFLLLKFIFPSPETYPLVESRVDTYRRYPSKLTISLLY
;
A
#
# COMPACT_ATOMS: atom_id res chain seq x y z
N GLY A 1 0.63 0.86 -3.68
CA GLY A 1 1.20 0.13 -4.83
C GLY A 1 1.87 -1.17 -4.40
N SER A 2 3.03 -1.08 -3.74
CA SER A 2 3.88 -2.24 -3.38
C SER A 2 3.15 -3.40 -2.69
N ILE A 3 2.40 -3.14 -1.62
CA ILE A 3 1.66 -4.17 -0.84
C ILE A 3 0.64 -4.94 -1.71
N PHE A 4 -0.02 -4.27 -2.64
CA PHE A 4 -0.97 -4.92 -3.54
C PHE A 4 -0.27 -5.83 -4.56
N SER A 5 0.88 -5.40 -5.11
CA SER A 5 1.69 -6.23 -6.00
C SER A 5 2.26 -7.46 -5.27
N GLN A 6 2.73 -7.27 -4.05
CA GLN A 6 3.15 -8.31 -3.13
C GLN A 6 2.04 -9.34 -2.86
N SER A 7 0.83 -8.86 -2.59
CA SER A 7 -0.36 -9.70 -2.39
C SER A 7 -0.73 -10.49 -3.64
N ALA A 8 -0.76 -9.82 -4.81
CA ALA A 8 -1.06 -10.46 -6.09
C ALA A 8 -0.06 -11.57 -6.41
N MET A 9 1.23 -11.31 -6.16
CA MET A 9 2.29 -12.30 -6.34
C MET A 9 2.15 -13.47 -5.37
N ALA A 10 1.84 -13.22 -4.09
CA ALA A 10 1.59 -14.28 -3.11
C ALA A 10 0.41 -15.18 -3.53
N ILE A 11 -0.67 -14.59 -4.06
CA ILE A 11 -1.83 -15.32 -4.59
C ILE A 11 -1.45 -16.16 -5.82
N GLU A 12 -0.69 -15.59 -6.76
CA GLU A 12 -0.18 -16.31 -7.93
C GLU A 12 0.62 -17.55 -7.50
N ARG A 13 1.57 -17.37 -6.57
CA ARG A 13 2.42 -18.45 -6.07
C ARG A 13 1.64 -19.48 -5.26
N TYR A 14 0.62 -19.05 -4.51
CA TYR A 14 -0.28 -19.96 -3.80
C TYR A 14 -1.02 -20.86 -4.79
N ARG A 15 -1.57 -20.28 -5.87
CA ARG A 15 -2.24 -21.05 -6.93
C ARG A 15 -1.29 -22.01 -7.63
N ALA A 16 -0.08 -21.56 -7.97
CA ALA A 16 0.95 -22.38 -8.59
C ALA A 16 1.36 -23.58 -7.72
N SER A 17 1.39 -23.39 -6.39
CA SER A 17 1.76 -24.45 -5.45
C SER A 17 0.63 -25.45 -5.20
N TYR A 18 -0.62 -25.04 -5.30
CA TYR A 18 -1.77 -25.92 -5.05
C TYR A 18 -2.17 -26.72 -6.29
N ASN A 19 -1.92 -26.19 -7.49
CA ASN A 19 -2.35 -26.79 -8.75
C ASN A 19 -1.16 -27.10 -9.67
N LEU A 20 -0.14 -27.83 -9.18
CA LEU A 20 1.09 -28.13 -9.92
C LEU A 20 0.79 -28.68 -11.33
N GLY A 21 0.07 -29.81 -11.43
CA GLY A 21 -0.20 -30.46 -12.73
C GLY A 21 -0.93 -29.62 -13.77
N ASN A 22 -1.85 -28.73 -13.38
CA ASN A 22 -2.67 -27.94 -14.31
C ASN A 22 -2.35 -26.43 -14.31
N TYR A 23 -1.27 -26.00 -13.63
CA TYR A 23 -0.95 -24.58 -13.52
C TYR A 23 -0.64 -23.95 -14.89
N GLU A 24 0.18 -24.60 -15.70
CA GLU A 24 0.60 -24.08 -17.01
C GLU A 24 -0.56 -24.00 -18.01
N THR A 25 -1.51 -24.93 -17.94
CA THR A 25 -2.67 -24.99 -18.83
C THR A 25 -3.78 -24.03 -18.42
N THR A 26 -3.92 -23.73 -17.12
CA THR A 26 -5.05 -22.95 -16.58
C THR A 26 -4.65 -21.52 -16.16
N GLY A 27 -3.36 -21.21 -16.04
CA GLY A 27 -2.86 -20.07 -15.27
C GLY A 27 -2.72 -18.74 -16.02
N ARG A 28 -2.63 -18.75 -17.36
CA ARG A 28 -2.16 -17.57 -18.14
C ARG A 28 -3.09 -16.37 -18.03
N MET A 29 -4.40 -16.57 -18.16
CA MET A 29 -5.38 -15.47 -18.00
C MET A 29 -5.52 -15.03 -16.55
N GLY A 30 -5.34 -15.94 -15.58
CA GLY A 30 -5.48 -15.63 -14.16
C GLY A 30 -4.47 -14.59 -13.67
N GLY A 31 -3.22 -14.68 -14.15
CA GLY A 31 -2.18 -13.70 -13.82
C GLY A 31 -2.50 -12.31 -14.36
N HIS A 32 -2.97 -12.20 -15.61
CA HIS A 32 -3.35 -10.92 -16.20
C HIS A 32 -4.53 -10.27 -15.47
N TRP A 33 -5.56 -11.03 -15.09
CA TRP A 33 -6.67 -10.50 -14.31
C TRP A 33 -6.23 -9.98 -12.94
N LEU A 34 -5.38 -10.72 -12.23
CA LEU A 34 -4.79 -10.25 -10.97
C LEU A 34 -3.99 -8.95 -11.18
N ASN A 35 -3.26 -8.85 -12.29
CA ASN A 35 -2.48 -7.67 -12.66
C ASN A 35 -3.35 -6.49 -13.15
N VAL A 36 -4.57 -6.71 -13.62
CA VAL A 36 -5.50 -5.60 -13.90
C VAL A 36 -6.15 -5.13 -12.61
N ILE A 37 -6.60 -6.07 -11.77
CA ILE A 37 -7.28 -5.78 -10.51
C ILE A 37 -6.38 -4.98 -9.56
N HIS A 38 -5.11 -5.37 -9.37
CA HIS A 38 -4.24 -4.63 -8.45
C HIS A 38 -3.87 -3.22 -8.95
N VAL A 39 -3.74 -2.99 -10.27
CA VAL A 39 -3.49 -1.66 -10.84
C VAL A 39 -4.73 -0.80 -10.65
N ALA A 40 -5.91 -1.34 -10.95
CA ALA A 40 -7.17 -0.65 -10.74
C ALA A 40 -7.37 -0.27 -9.26
N ALA A 41 -7.09 -1.18 -8.33
CA ALA A 41 -7.15 -0.90 -6.90
C ALA A 41 -6.14 0.19 -6.47
N ALA A 42 -4.91 0.15 -6.98
CA ALA A 42 -3.90 1.16 -6.68
C ALA A 42 -4.28 2.56 -7.22
N VAL A 43 -4.82 2.62 -8.44
CA VAL A 43 -5.32 3.86 -9.04
C VAL A 43 -6.51 4.40 -8.26
N LEU A 44 -7.47 3.54 -7.89
CA LEU A 44 -8.62 3.93 -7.08
C LEU A 44 -8.20 4.52 -5.74
N CYS A 45 -7.29 3.86 -5.02
CA CYS A 45 -6.76 4.39 -3.76
C CYS A 45 -6.07 5.76 -3.96
N CYS A 46 -5.35 5.95 -5.05
CA CYS A 46 -4.71 7.23 -5.37
C CYS A 46 -5.75 8.32 -5.66
N LEU A 47 -6.79 8.00 -6.44
CA LEU A 47 -7.87 8.95 -6.75
C LEU A 47 -8.66 9.34 -5.50
N VAL A 48 -8.95 8.38 -4.61
CA VAL A 48 -9.59 8.66 -3.32
C VAL A 48 -8.73 9.61 -2.49
N HIS A 49 -7.42 9.34 -2.39
CA HIS A 49 -6.49 10.21 -1.68
C HIS A 49 -6.46 11.63 -2.26
N LEU A 50 -6.31 11.76 -3.58
CA LEU A 50 -6.33 13.05 -4.27
C LEU A 50 -7.66 13.80 -4.13
N HIS A 51 -8.79 13.08 -4.08
CA HIS A 51 -10.10 13.71 -3.94
C HIS A 51 -10.33 14.22 -2.50
N MET A 52 -9.90 13.46 -1.50
CA MET A 52 -9.98 13.86 -0.09
C MET A 52 -9.06 15.06 0.17
N ASP A 53 -7.83 15.03 -0.37
CA ASP A 53 -6.87 16.13 -0.24
C ASP A 53 -7.25 17.37 -1.06
N GLY A 54 -7.81 17.17 -2.27
CA GLY A 54 -8.11 18.24 -3.23
C GLY A 54 -9.33 19.10 -2.88
N SER A 55 -10.21 18.62 -1.99
CA SER A 55 -11.36 19.39 -1.51
C SER A 55 -10.97 20.60 -0.65
N ASN A 56 -9.75 20.63 -0.10
CA ASN A 56 -9.23 21.74 0.69
C ASN A 56 -8.14 22.48 -0.10
N SER A 57 -8.50 23.06 -1.24
CA SER A 57 -7.64 23.97 -1.99
C SER A 57 -7.45 25.29 -1.24
N ALA A 58 -6.65 25.26 -0.18
CA ALA A 58 -5.84 26.37 0.29
C ALA A 58 -4.81 25.85 1.29
N VAL A 59 -3.57 25.82 0.83
CA VAL A 59 -2.33 25.56 1.54
C VAL A 59 -1.97 24.08 1.72
N ALA A 60 -1.08 23.63 0.84
CA ALA A 60 -0.20 22.50 1.07
C ALA A 60 0.71 22.81 2.27
N HIS A 61 0.17 22.78 3.49
CA HIS A 61 1.01 22.70 4.68
C HIS A 61 1.47 21.26 4.79
N CYS A 62 2.76 21.03 4.54
CA CYS A 62 3.42 19.80 4.92
C CYS A 62 2.99 19.46 6.35
N THR A 63 2.44 18.25 6.56
CA THR A 63 2.20 17.60 7.86
C THR A 63 0.94 17.93 8.68
N MET A 64 -0.10 18.56 8.13
CA MET A 64 -1.37 18.70 8.87
C MET A 64 -2.41 17.73 8.31
N ILE A 65 -2.40 16.50 8.82
CA ILE A 65 -3.51 15.55 8.63
C ILE A 65 -4.74 16.20 9.29
N VAL A 66 -5.72 16.63 8.50
CA VAL A 66 -6.98 17.18 9.00
C VAL A 66 -7.64 16.11 9.88
N TYR A 67 -8.04 16.46 11.11
CA TYR A 67 -8.52 15.52 12.14
C TYR A 67 -9.63 14.57 11.65
N PHE A 68 -10.49 15.03 10.75
CA PHE A 68 -11.55 14.19 10.18
C PHE A 68 -11.02 13.10 9.23
N ASP A 69 -9.90 13.38 8.55
CA ASP A 69 -9.22 12.45 7.64
C ASP A 69 -8.21 11.55 8.38
N ALA A 70 -7.72 11.99 9.53
CA ALA A 70 -6.73 11.26 10.33
C ALA A 70 -7.20 9.86 10.75
N ALA A 71 -8.45 9.73 11.17
CA ALA A 71 -9.02 8.44 11.56
C ALA A 71 -9.13 7.48 10.37
N PHE A 72 -9.54 7.98 9.19
CA PHE A 72 -9.64 7.18 7.97
C PHE A 72 -8.26 6.71 7.51
N PHE A 73 -7.27 7.60 7.44
CA PHE A 73 -5.91 7.22 7.05
C PHE A 73 -5.24 6.28 8.06
N THR A 74 -5.52 6.44 9.35
CA THR A 74 -5.02 5.52 10.40
C THR A 74 -5.65 4.13 10.24
N LEU A 75 -6.95 4.05 10.00
CA LEU A 75 -7.64 2.78 9.75
C LEU A 75 -7.15 2.11 8.47
N LEU A 76 -6.95 2.88 7.40
CA LEU A 76 -6.37 2.40 6.15
C LEU A 76 -4.95 1.87 6.35
N ALA A 77 -4.09 2.60 7.07
CA ALA A 77 -2.74 2.16 7.39
C ALA A 77 -2.73 0.85 8.21
N MET A 78 -3.60 0.74 9.22
CA MET A 78 -3.78 -0.49 10.00
C MET A 78 -4.22 -1.67 9.14
N PHE A 79 -5.20 -1.45 8.25
CA PHE A 79 -5.65 -2.48 7.31
C PHE A 79 -4.49 -2.95 6.40
N MET A 80 -3.73 -2.01 5.83
CA MET A 80 -2.58 -2.32 4.97
C MET A 80 -1.49 -3.10 5.71
N PHE A 81 -1.22 -2.75 6.97
CA PHE A 81 -0.27 -3.46 7.83
C PHE A 81 -0.73 -4.91 8.13
N ILE A 82 -2.02 -5.11 8.42
CA ILE A 82 -2.60 -6.44 8.61
C ILE A 82 -2.50 -7.26 7.32
N CYS A 83 -2.79 -6.67 6.16
CA CYS A 83 -2.62 -7.34 4.87
C CYS A 83 -1.16 -7.74 4.63
N GLU A 84 -0.20 -6.87 4.92
CA GLU A 84 1.23 -7.17 4.77
C GLU A 84 1.66 -8.33 5.68
N LEU A 85 1.29 -8.30 6.97
CA LEU A 85 1.54 -9.42 7.89
C LEU A 85 0.89 -10.73 7.42
N ALA A 86 -0.36 -10.67 6.97
CA ALA A 86 -1.07 -11.84 6.46
C ALA A 86 -0.33 -12.42 5.25
N THR A 87 0.07 -11.59 4.29
CA THR A 87 0.81 -12.05 3.10
C THR A 87 2.14 -12.70 3.49
N MET A 88 2.88 -12.11 4.42
CA MET A 88 4.12 -12.69 4.94
C MET A 88 3.91 -14.07 5.57
N VAL A 89 2.92 -14.20 6.46
CA VAL A 89 2.58 -15.48 7.10
C VAL A 89 2.16 -16.52 6.06
N THR A 90 1.37 -16.13 5.04
CA THR A 90 0.99 -17.06 3.97
C THR A 90 2.18 -17.55 3.16
N LEU A 91 3.14 -16.69 2.84
CA LEU A 91 4.35 -17.05 2.09
C LEU A 91 5.25 -18.01 2.89
N ILE A 92 5.43 -17.77 4.18
CA ILE A 92 6.20 -18.67 5.06
C ILE A 92 5.54 -20.04 5.11
N ARG A 93 4.21 -20.09 5.37
CA ARG A 93 3.46 -21.34 5.41
C ARG A 93 3.52 -22.08 4.08
N LEU A 94 3.43 -21.35 2.97
CA LEU A 94 3.51 -21.91 1.63
C LEU A 94 4.89 -22.51 1.35
N LEU A 95 5.96 -21.82 1.74
CA LEU A 95 7.33 -22.32 1.63
C LEU A 95 7.52 -23.60 2.46
N SER A 96 7.11 -23.60 3.73
CA SER A 96 7.20 -24.79 4.59
C SER A 96 6.42 -25.97 4.02
N ARG A 97 5.22 -25.71 3.49
CA ARG A 97 4.41 -26.75 2.83
C ARG A 97 5.09 -27.29 1.59
N ASN A 98 5.63 -26.44 0.73
CA ASN A 98 6.27 -26.85 -0.51
C ASN A 98 7.56 -27.65 -0.25
N CYS A 99 8.37 -27.24 0.73
CA CYS A 99 9.53 -28.03 1.18
C CYS A 99 9.09 -29.40 1.70
N ARG A 100 8.09 -29.45 2.58
CA ARG A 100 7.56 -30.73 3.08
C ARG A 100 6.99 -31.61 1.98
N LEU A 101 6.30 -31.02 1.00
CA LEU A 101 5.75 -31.74 -0.14
C LEU A 101 6.87 -32.36 -0.99
N ARG A 102 7.95 -31.60 -1.21
CA ARG A 102 9.14 -32.09 -1.89
C ARG A 102 9.74 -33.26 -1.14
N ASP A 103 9.98 -33.12 0.18
CA ASP A 103 10.67 -34.15 0.96
C ASP A 103 9.85 -35.44 1.12
N CYS A 104 8.52 -35.33 1.30
CA CYS A 104 7.66 -36.49 1.53
C CYS A 104 7.13 -37.16 0.27
N LYS A 105 6.96 -36.42 -0.83
CA LYS A 105 6.29 -36.93 -2.03
C LYS A 105 7.16 -36.94 -3.28
N ASP A 106 8.47 -36.69 -3.17
CA ASP A 106 9.36 -36.62 -4.34
C ASP A 106 9.12 -37.81 -5.26
N ALA A 107 9.22 -39.05 -4.75
CA ALA A 107 9.05 -40.28 -5.52
C ALA A 107 7.72 -40.40 -6.29
N MET A 108 6.63 -39.79 -5.82
CA MET A 108 5.29 -39.88 -6.45
C MET A 108 5.01 -38.77 -7.47
N LEU A 109 5.81 -37.70 -7.50
CA LEU A 109 5.59 -36.57 -8.40
C LEU A 109 6.13 -36.85 -9.81
N THR A 110 5.39 -36.41 -10.82
CA THR A 110 5.85 -36.43 -12.22
C THR A 110 7.03 -35.47 -12.42
N LEU A 111 7.81 -35.67 -13.48
CA LEU A 111 9.01 -34.86 -13.75
C LEU A 111 8.68 -33.36 -13.85
N SER A 112 7.57 -33.02 -14.50
CA SER A 112 7.08 -31.64 -14.64
C SER A 112 6.66 -31.03 -13.31
N GLU A 113 5.93 -31.78 -12.47
CA GLU A 113 5.50 -31.29 -11.15
C GLU A 113 6.70 -31.06 -10.21
N ARG A 114 7.71 -31.94 -10.24
CA ARG A 114 8.94 -31.76 -9.47
C ARG A 114 9.71 -30.51 -9.91
N TYR A 115 9.78 -30.26 -11.21
CA TYR A 115 10.41 -29.07 -11.76
C TYR A 115 9.69 -27.80 -11.29
N GLN A 116 8.36 -27.74 -11.45
CA GLN A 116 7.54 -26.61 -11.02
C GLN A 116 7.61 -26.39 -9.51
N LEU A 117 7.58 -27.45 -8.70
CA LEU A 117 7.71 -27.35 -7.24
C LEU A 117 9.07 -26.80 -6.84
N THR A 118 10.15 -27.28 -7.47
CA THR A 118 11.52 -26.79 -7.22
C THR A 118 11.66 -25.32 -7.58
N GLU A 119 11.11 -24.92 -8.73
CA GLU A 119 11.12 -23.53 -9.18
C GLU A 119 10.31 -22.63 -8.25
N ASN A 120 9.13 -23.07 -7.82
CA ASN A 120 8.32 -22.35 -6.84
C ASN A 120 9.07 -22.17 -5.51
N ILE A 121 9.73 -23.20 -4.98
CA ILE A 121 10.54 -23.09 -3.75
C ILE A 121 11.68 -22.08 -3.94
N ARG A 122 12.37 -22.13 -5.09
CA ARG A 122 13.46 -21.18 -5.42
C ARG A 122 12.94 -19.74 -5.45
N MET A 123 11.83 -19.51 -6.14
CA MET A 123 11.18 -18.20 -6.22
C MET A 123 10.70 -17.70 -4.86
N LEU A 124 10.05 -18.55 -4.05
CA LEU A 124 9.61 -18.16 -2.70
C LEU A 124 10.80 -17.77 -1.80
N LYS A 125 11.92 -18.49 -1.88
CA LYS A 125 13.14 -18.16 -1.12
C LYS A 125 13.75 -16.82 -1.55
N LEU A 126 13.68 -16.48 -2.84
CA LEU A 126 14.13 -15.18 -3.36
C LEU A 126 13.18 -14.04 -2.96
N LEU A 127 11.89 -14.32 -2.91
CA LEU A 127 10.88 -13.33 -2.56
C LEU A 127 10.88 -13.00 -1.07
N LEU A 128 11.04 -14.01 -0.21
CA LEU A 128 10.99 -13.84 1.24
C LEU A 128 11.84 -12.67 1.79
N PRO A 129 13.13 -12.48 1.41
CA PRO A 129 13.91 -11.34 1.86
C PRO A 129 13.39 -10.00 1.33
N VAL A 130 12.81 -9.95 0.13
CA VAL A 130 12.19 -8.73 -0.43
C VAL A 130 10.96 -8.31 0.38
N PHE A 131 10.13 -9.28 0.78
CA PHE A 131 9.00 -9.01 1.66
C PHE A 131 9.49 -8.57 3.06
N TRP A 132 10.54 -9.20 3.57
CA TRP A 132 11.14 -8.84 4.86
C TRP A 132 11.65 -7.40 4.87
N THR A 133 12.40 -7.00 3.84
CA THR A 133 12.95 -5.64 3.76
C THR A 133 11.84 -4.60 3.65
N HIS A 134 10.81 -4.87 2.86
CA HIS A 134 9.66 -3.97 2.73
C HIS A 134 8.93 -3.78 4.07
N CYS A 135 8.62 -4.88 4.76
CA CYS A 135 7.97 -4.82 6.07
C CYS A 135 8.86 -4.11 7.10
N SER A 136 10.17 -4.38 7.12
CA SER A 136 11.10 -3.69 8.02
C SER A 136 11.20 -2.19 7.74
N LEU A 137 11.14 -1.78 6.47
CA LEU A 137 11.19 -0.38 6.08
C LEU A 137 9.89 0.34 6.43
N GLY A 138 8.74 -0.32 6.28
CA GLY A 138 7.44 0.17 6.75
C GLY A 138 7.41 0.36 8.26
N MET A 139 7.85 -0.65 9.03
CA MET A 139 7.96 -0.56 10.49
C MET A 139 8.94 0.54 10.93
N TYR A 140 10.09 0.65 10.27
CA TYR A 140 11.07 1.69 10.56
C TYR A 140 10.50 3.09 10.29
N GLY A 141 9.82 3.29 9.15
CA GLY A 141 9.19 4.55 8.81
C GLY A 141 8.10 4.96 9.82
N ALA A 142 7.25 4.01 10.21
CA ALA A 142 6.23 4.24 11.24
C ALA A 142 6.86 4.56 12.61
N GLY A 143 7.89 3.80 13.01
CA GLY A 143 8.61 4.04 14.26
C GLY A 143 9.31 5.40 14.30
N LEU A 144 9.98 5.78 13.21
CA LEU A 144 10.61 7.09 13.07
C LEU A 144 9.59 8.22 13.16
N PHE A 145 8.43 8.07 12.49
CA PHE A 145 7.34 9.04 12.58
C PHE A 145 6.83 9.22 14.02
N LEU A 146 6.59 8.12 14.75
CA LEU A 146 6.16 8.17 16.14
C LEU A 146 7.23 8.80 17.05
N LEU A 147 8.49 8.47 16.84
CA LEU A 147 9.61 9.03 17.61
C LEU A 147 9.74 10.54 17.37
N LEU A 148 9.62 11.01 16.13
CA LEU A 148 9.63 12.45 15.81
C LEU A 148 8.46 13.18 16.45
N LYS A 149 7.25 12.59 16.43
CA LYS A 149 6.07 13.11 17.15
C LYS A 149 6.29 13.20 18.65
N PHE A 150 7.04 12.27 19.24
CA PHE A 150 7.35 12.27 20.66
C PHE A 150 8.41 13.33 21.04
N ILE A 151 9.46 13.50 20.22
CA ILE A 151 10.54 14.48 20.48
C ILE A 151 10.08 15.91 20.19
N PHE A 152 9.31 16.10 19.12
CA PHE A 152 8.74 17.38 18.72
C PHE A 152 7.22 17.30 18.86
N PRO A 153 6.68 17.29 20.09
CA PRO A 153 5.24 17.39 20.30
C PRO A 153 4.81 18.78 19.83
N SER A 154 4.37 18.89 18.58
CA SER A 154 3.81 20.15 18.10
C SER A 154 2.55 20.42 18.93
N PRO A 155 2.43 21.57 19.60
CA PRO A 155 1.16 21.95 20.20
C PRO A 155 0.11 21.97 19.08
N GLU A 156 -1.05 21.33 19.30
CA GLU A 156 -2.13 21.09 18.32
C GLU A 156 -2.77 22.36 17.70
N THR A 157 -2.16 23.53 17.89
CA THR A 157 -2.67 24.80 17.40
C THR A 157 -1.50 25.71 17.05
N TYR A 158 -1.01 25.64 15.80
CA TYR A 158 -0.55 26.86 15.16
C TYR A 158 -1.80 27.55 14.62
N PRO A 159 -2.28 28.66 15.22
CA PRO A 159 -3.37 29.43 14.64
C PRO A 159 -2.84 30.07 13.36
N LEU A 160 -3.02 29.39 12.23
CA LEU A 160 -2.91 30.02 10.90
C LEU A 160 -4.14 30.91 10.59
N VAL A 161 -4.94 31.22 11.62
CA VAL A 161 -6.06 32.15 11.58
C VAL A 161 -5.58 33.54 12.00
N GLU A 162 -4.69 34.15 11.21
CA GLU A 162 -4.41 35.59 11.41
C GLU A 162 -4.17 36.38 10.11
N SER A 163 -4.46 35.82 8.93
CA SER A 163 -4.28 36.56 7.67
C SER A 163 -5.49 36.62 6.72
N ARG A 164 -6.64 36.00 7.05
CA ARG A 164 -7.87 36.17 6.23
C ARG A 164 -8.89 37.16 6.77
N VAL A 165 -8.92 37.45 8.07
CA VAL A 165 -9.93 38.36 8.63
C VAL A 165 -9.55 39.84 8.47
N ASP A 166 -8.25 40.16 8.36
CA ASP A 166 -7.81 41.56 8.22
C ASP A 166 -7.76 42.08 6.78
N THR A 167 -7.71 41.20 5.78
CA THR A 167 -7.65 41.64 4.37
C THR A 167 -9.02 42.13 3.86
N TYR A 168 -10.13 41.68 4.46
CA TYR A 168 -11.47 42.17 4.11
C TYR A 168 -11.88 43.45 4.85
N ARG A 169 -11.18 43.80 5.94
CA ARG A 169 -11.50 45.00 6.75
C ARG A 169 -10.73 46.25 6.30
N ARG A 170 -9.81 46.15 5.34
CA ARG A 170 -8.89 47.24 4.95
C ARG A 170 -9.00 47.73 3.50
N TYR A 171 -10.13 47.50 2.83
CA TYR A 171 -10.49 48.25 1.62
C TYR A 171 -11.79 49.01 1.84
N PRO A 172 -11.74 50.34 2.07
CA PRO A 172 -12.93 51.16 1.91
C PRO A 172 -13.35 51.12 0.43
N SER A 173 -14.60 50.77 0.20
CA SER A 173 -15.31 50.96 -1.05
C SER A 173 -15.25 52.43 -1.47
N LYS A 174 -14.28 52.78 -2.32
CA LYS A 174 -14.42 53.90 -3.25
C LYS A 174 -14.30 53.37 -4.67
N LEU A 175 -15.34 52.63 -5.04
CA LEU A 175 -15.76 52.53 -6.44
C LEU A 175 -16.38 53.89 -6.79
N THR A 176 -15.57 54.82 -7.29
CA THR A 176 -16.07 56.00 -8.00
C THR A 176 -15.66 55.83 -9.45
N ILE A 177 -16.54 55.16 -10.20
CA ILE A 177 -16.55 55.21 -11.66
C ILE A 177 -16.93 56.65 -12.01
N SER A 178 -15.95 57.47 -12.38
CA SER A 178 -16.18 58.67 -13.19
C SER A 178 -15.62 58.39 -14.57
N LEU A 179 -16.50 57.88 -15.42
CA LEU A 179 -16.52 58.21 -16.85
C LEU A 179 -16.59 59.73 -16.96
N LEU A 180 -15.61 60.37 -17.60
CA LEU A 180 -15.79 61.51 -18.52
C LEU A 180 -14.44 62.08 -18.98
N TYR A 181 -14.23 61.99 -20.30
CA TYR A 181 -13.24 62.62 -21.18
C TYR A 181 -11.76 62.21 -21.06
#